data_AF-X1KBB1-F1
#
_entry.id   AF-X1KBB1-F1
#
_cell.length_a   1.000
_cell.length_b   1.000
_cell.length_c   1.000
_cell.angle_alpha   90.00
_cell.angle_beta   90.00
_cell.angle_gamma   90.00
#
_symmetry.space_group_name_H-M   'P 1'
#
loop_
_entity.id
_entity.type
_entity.pdbx_description
1 polymer ?
#
loop_
_entity_poly.entity_id
_entity_poly.type
_entity_poly.pdbx_seq_one_letter_code
_entity_poly.pdbx_strand_id
1 'polypeptide(L)'
;MNPHRKNNYRFFLAPFSFLYCLVAGIRNKLFDLNILQSKDFNLPVISIGNITVGGTGKTPHIEYLTALLKDEFIVATLSRGYKRKTKTFKYGTLESTWEDIGDEPRQIKQKFH
;
A
#
# COMPACT_ATOMS: atom_id res chain seq x y z
N MET A 1 -7.71 28.82 20.52
CA MET A 1 -8.73 27.76 20.52
C MET A 1 -10.00 28.36 19.90
N ASN A 2 -10.38 28.00 18.67
CA ASN A 2 -11.56 28.58 18.01
C ASN A 2 -12.39 27.45 17.37
N PRO A 3 -13.56 27.08 17.93
CA PRO A 3 -14.36 25.96 17.46
C PRO A 3 -15.36 26.40 16.37
N HIS A 4 -15.63 25.50 15.42
CA HIS A 4 -16.76 25.52 14.49
C HIS A 4 -16.83 26.62 13.40
N ARG A 5 -15.95 26.51 12.40
CA ARG A 5 -16.33 26.89 11.03
C ARG A 5 -17.02 25.68 10.36
N LYS A 6 -18.35 25.61 10.40
CA LYS A 6 -19.13 24.59 9.67
C LYS A 6 -18.97 24.86 8.17
N ASN A 7 -18.00 24.18 7.56
CA ASN A 7 -17.68 24.30 6.15
C ASN A 7 -18.66 23.45 5.30
N ASN A 8 -19.50 24.12 4.51
CA ASN A 8 -20.55 23.52 3.66
C ASN A 8 -20.01 22.68 2.49
N TYR A 9 -18.69 22.62 2.29
CA TYR A 9 -18.05 21.82 1.23
C TYR A 9 -18.33 20.32 1.36
N ARG A 10 -18.55 19.81 2.59
CA ARG A 10 -18.90 18.41 2.84
C ARG A 10 -20.15 17.97 2.08
N PHE A 11 -21.12 18.88 1.90
CA PHE A 11 -22.36 18.60 1.19
C PHE A 11 -22.15 18.43 -0.32
N PHE A 12 -21.25 19.21 -0.91
CA PHE A 12 -20.87 19.07 -2.33
C PHE A 12 -20.00 17.85 -2.61
N LEU A 13 -19.16 17.42 -1.66
CA LEU A 13 -18.35 16.20 -1.79
C LEU A 13 -19.11 14.92 -1.45
N ALA A 14 -20.26 15.01 -0.76
CA ALA A 14 -21.08 13.87 -0.38
C ALA A 14 -21.55 12.99 -1.57
N PRO A 15 -22.10 13.53 -2.68
CA PRO A 15 -22.47 12.70 -3.82
C PRO A 15 -21.26 12.00 -4.46
N PHE A 16 -20.09 12.65 -4.47
CA PHE A 16 -18.86 12.06 -4.98
C PHE A 16 -18.35 10.93 -4.08
N SER A 17 -18.47 11.09 -2.76
CA SER A 17 -18.16 10.03 -1.79
C SER A 17 -19.10 8.84 -1.92
N PHE A 18 -20.39 9.07 -2.16
CA PHE A 18 -21.36 8.00 -2.39
C PHE A 18 -21.03 7.22 -3.67
N LEU A 19 -20.73 7.93 -4.77
CA LEU A 19 -20.32 7.30 -6.02
C LEU A 19 -19.03 6.47 -5.86
N TYR A 20 -18.02 7.01 -5.16
CA TYR A 20 -16.80 6.28 -4.83
C TYR A 20 -17.09 5.00 -4.02
N CYS A 21 -17.95 5.09 -3.00
CA CYS A 21 -18.36 3.95 -2.19
C CYS A 21 -19.08 2.89 -3.03
N LEU A 22 -19.99 3.31 -3.92
CA LEU A 22 -20.72 2.42 -4.80
C LEU A 22 -19.78 1.69 -5.77
N VAL A 23 -18.86 2.39 -6.42
CA VAL A 23 -17.87 1.78 -7.33
C VAL A 23 -16.93 0.84 -6.59
N ALA A 24 -16.43 1.25 -5.41
CA ALA A 24 -15.57 0.39 -4.58
C ALA A 24 -16.32 -0.86 -4.10
N GLY A 25 -17.58 -0.73 -3.70
CA GLY A 25 -18.44 -1.83 -3.27
C GLY A 25 -18.73 -2.82 -4.39
N ILE A 26 -19.07 -2.34 -5.59
CA ILE A 26 -19.25 -3.20 -6.77
C ILE A 26 -17.95 -3.96 -7.07
N ARG A 27 -16.80 -3.26 -7.07
CA ARG A 27 -15.51 -3.89 -7.33
C ARG A 27 -15.19 -4.99 -6.32
N ASN A 28 -15.39 -4.73 -5.02
CA ASN A 28 -15.15 -5.73 -3.98
C ASN A 28 -16.09 -6.92 -4.14
N LYS A 29 -17.38 -6.68 -4.43
CA LYS A 29 -18.35 -7.75 -4.68
C LYS A 29 -17.98 -8.61 -5.90
N LEU A 30 -17.37 -8.02 -6.94
CA LEU A 30 -16.85 -8.79 -8.07
C LEU A 30 -15.65 -9.68 -7.71
N PHE A 31 -14.81 -9.27 -6.75
CA PHE A 31 -13.77 -10.14 -6.18
C PHE A 31 -14.39 -11.24 -5.31
N ASP A 32 -15.36 -10.92 -4.45
CA ASP A 32 -16.04 -11.88 -3.58
C ASP A 32 -16.80 -12.95 -4.38
N LEU A 33 -17.37 -12.57 -5.53
CA LEU A 33 -18.05 -13.46 -6.46
C LEU A 33 -17.08 -14.26 -7.36
N ASN A 34 -15.76 -14.16 -7.14
CA ASN A 34 -14.70 -14.77 -7.95
C ASN A 34 -14.78 -14.43 -9.46
N ILE A 35 -15.45 -13.33 -9.83
CA ILE A 35 -15.55 -12.87 -11.22
C ILE A 35 -14.21 -12.22 -11.64
N LEU A 36 -13.55 -11.54 -10.71
CA LEU A 36 -12.21 -11.01 -10.91
C LEU A 36 -11.18 -12.08 -10.53
N GLN A 37 -10.18 -12.29 -11.40
CA GLN A 37 -9.13 -13.27 -11.16
C GLN A 37 -8.26 -12.86 -9.96
N SER A 38 -8.32 -13.64 -8.90
CA SER A 38 -7.31 -13.66 -7.85
C SER A 38 -6.15 -14.56 -8.28
N LYS A 39 -4.91 -14.10 -8.07
CA LYS A 39 -3.71 -14.92 -8.30
C LYS A 39 -3.24 -15.45 -6.96
N ASP A 40 -3.27 -16.78 -6.82
CA ASP A 40 -2.72 -17.46 -5.67
C ASP A 40 -1.26 -17.81 -5.92
N PHE A 41 -0.46 -17.75 -4.86
CA PHE A 41 0.96 -18.10 -4.88
C PHE A 41 1.19 -19.26 -3.91
N ASN A 42 2.08 -20.20 -4.27
CA ASN A 42 2.45 -21.35 -3.42
C ASN A 42 3.37 -20.97 -2.24
N LEU A 43 3.44 -19.69 -1.87
CA LEU A 43 4.27 -19.17 -0.79
C LEU A 43 3.44 -18.33 0.16
N PRO A 44 3.78 -18.27 1.47
CA PRO A 44 3.02 -17.47 2.43
C PRO A 44 3.15 -15.98 2.10
N VAL A 45 2.02 -15.32 1.84
CA VAL A 45 1.97 -13.89 1.52
C VAL A 45 1.27 -13.13 2.64
N ILE A 46 1.94 -12.11 3.18
CA ILE A 46 1.37 -11.19 4.18
C ILE A 46 1.13 -9.84 3.48
N SER A 47 -0.14 -9.43 3.39
CA SER A 47 -0.52 -8.13 2.82
C SER A 47 -0.72 -7.09 3.91
N ILE A 48 0.07 -6.01 3.87
CA ILE A 48 0.02 -4.93 4.86
C ILE A 48 -0.61 -3.70 4.19
N GLY A 49 -1.85 -3.42 4.56
CA GLY A 49 -2.64 -2.31 4.04
C GLY A 49 -3.06 -1.31 5.12
N ASN A 50 -3.60 -0.17 4.70
CA ASN A 50 -4.36 0.70 5.59
C ASN A 50 -5.66 1.12 4.92
N ILE A 51 -6.70 1.32 5.71
CA ILE A 51 -8.03 1.75 5.26
C ILE A 51 -8.05 3.28 5.01
N THR A 52 -7.18 4.03 5.68
CA THR A 52 -7.09 5.50 5.60
C THR A 52 -5.91 5.96 4.73
N VAL A 53 -6.11 7.06 3.99
CA VAL A 53 -5.04 7.75 3.27
C VAL A 53 -4.24 8.65 4.23
N GLY A 54 -2.90 8.56 4.22
CA GLY A 54 -2.01 9.32 5.10
C GLY A 54 -0.86 8.51 5.71
N GLY A 55 -0.01 9.18 6.51
CA GLY A 55 1.09 8.58 7.26
C GLY A 55 0.57 7.66 8.36
N THR A 56 0.43 6.38 8.03
CA THR A 56 -0.43 5.44 8.77
C THR A 56 0.36 4.29 9.38
N GLY A 57 1.64 4.52 9.67
CA GLY A 57 2.50 3.55 10.36
C GLY A 57 2.80 2.27 9.57
N LYS A 58 2.40 2.19 8.29
CA LYS A 58 2.66 1.01 7.45
C LYS A 58 4.15 0.67 7.36
N THR A 59 5.00 1.67 7.16
CA THR A 59 6.45 1.47 7.05
C THR A 59 7.05 0.90 8.33
N PRO A 60 6.84 1.49 9.54
CA PRO A 60 7.26 0.86 10.80
C PRO A 60 6.75 -0.58 10.98
N HIS A 61 5.50 -0.87 10.58
CA HIS A 61 4.93 -2.21 10.71
C HIS A 61 5.60 -3.24 9.78
N ILE A 62 5.90 -2.84 8.54
CA ILE A 62 6.65 -3.67 7.59
C ILE A 62 8.06 -3.95 8.13
N GLU A 63 8.74 -2.93 8.66
CA GLU A 63 10.07 -3.07 9.24
C GLU A 63 10.04 -4.04 10.44
N TYR A 64 9.05 -3.93 11.32
CA TYR A 64 8.88 -4.83 12.47
C TYR A 64 8.67 -6.29 12.05
N LEU A 65 7.76 -6.54 11.10
CA LEU A 65 7.50 -7.90 10.59
C LEU A 65 8.72 -8.49 9.88
N THR A 66 9.43 -7.66 9.12
CA THR A 66 10.67 -8.09 8.45
C THR A 66 11.74 -8.46 9.49
N ALA A 67 11.91 -7.65 10.53
CA ALA A 67 12.85 -7.93 11.62
C ALA A 67 12.50 -9.19 12.43
N LEU A 68 11.21 -9.47 12.62
CA LEU A 68 10.74 -10.64 13.36
C LEU A 68 10.92 -11.93 12.56
N LEU A 69 10.70 -11.88 11.23
CA LEU A 69 10.68 -13.08 10.38
C LEU A 69 12.03 -13.38 9.70
N LYS A 70 12.96 -12.42 9.66
CA LYS A 70 14.25 -12.60 8.95
C LYS A 70 15.11 -13.75 9.47
N ASP A 71 14.96 -14.13 10.74
CA ASP A 71 15.80 -15.14 11.38
C ASP A 71 15.28 -16.57 11.11
N GLU A 72 14.00 -16.70 10.73
CA GLU A 72 13.34 -17.98 10.46
C GLU A 72 13.01 -18.19 8.97
N PHE A 73 12.84 -17.10 8.20
CA PHE A 73 12.38 -17.15 6.80
C PHE A 73 13.19 -16.24 5.87
N ILE A 74 13.25 -16.62 4.58
CA ILE A 74 13.73 -15.73 3.52
C ILE A 74 12.61 -14.72 3.21
N VAL A 75 12.71 -13.52 3.79
CA VAL A 75 11.70 -12.47 3.64
C VAL A 75 11.97 -11.63 2.39
N ALA A 76 10.95 -11.44 1.56
CA ALA A 76 10.96 -10.51 0.44
C ALA A 76 9.83 -9.48 0.57
N THR A 77 10.16 -8.19 0.51
CA THR A 77 9.16 -7.12 0.55
C THR A 77 8.77 -6.68 -0.85
N LEU A 78 7.48 -6.75 -1.18
CA LEU A 78 6.93 -6.20 -2.42
C LEU A 78 6.28 -4.84 -2.15
N SER A 79 6.82 -3.78 -2.72
CA SER A 79 6.21 -2.44 -2.69
C SER A 79 5.67 -2.05 -4.06
N ARG A 80 4.62 -1.22 -4.07
CA ARG A 80 4.06 -0.62 -5.30
C ARG A 80 5.07 0.31 -5.99
N GLY A 81 6.04 0.85 -5.24
CA GLY A 81 7.01 1.81 -5.75
C GLY A 81 6.36 3.16 -6.05
N TYR A 82 5.69 3.73 -5.05
CA TYR A 82 5.00 5.02 -5.20
C TYR A 82 5.95 6.11 -5.72
N LYS A 83 5.51 6.87 -6.73
CA LYS A 83 6.29 7.91 -7.45
C LYS A 83 7.55 7.46 -8.22
N ARG A 84 7.83 6.16 -8.39
CA ARG A 84 8.95 5.73 -9.25
C ARG A 84 8.68 6.01 -10.73
N LYS A 85 9.72 6.26 -11.52
CA LYS A 85 9.61 6.58 -12.96
C LYS A 85 9.42 5.33 -13.84
N THR A 86 9.87 4.16 -13.37
CA THR A 86 9.80 2.91 -14.13
C THR A 86 8.43 2.24 -14.02
N LYS A 87 7.90 1.70 -15.12
CA LYS A 87 6.56 1.07 -15.14
C LYS A 87 6.56 -0.44 -14.93
N THR A 88 7.67 -1.12 -15.17
CA THR A 88 7.79 -2.59 -15.13
C THR A 88 8.27 -3.08 -13.76
N PHE A 89 8.19 -4.40 -13.52
CA PHE A 89 8.81 -5.02 -12.34
C PHE A 89 10.31 -4.68 -12.30
N LYS A 90 10.80 -4.26 -11.13
CA LYS A 90 12.21 -3.96 -10.91
C LYS A 90 12.65 -4.52 -9.57
N TYR A 91 13.70 -5.32 -9.59
CA TYR A 91 14.31 -5.85 -8.38
C TYR A 91 15.16 -4.77 -7.73
N GLY A 92 14.95 -4.50 -6.44
CA GLY A 92 15.69 -3.47 -5.71
C GLY A 92 17.06 -3.98 -5.27
N THR A 93 18.12 -3.44 -5.86
CA THR A 93 19.52 -3.63 -5.43
C THR A 93 19.99 -2.43 -4.60
N LEU A 94 21.13 -2.54 -3.89
CA LEU A 94 21.72 -1.39 -3.18
C LEU A 94 22.06 -0.20 -4.09
N GLU A 95 22.35 -0.48 -5.34
CA GLU A 95 22.66 0.52 -6.36
C GLU A 95 21.40 1.19 -6.93
N SER A 96 20.22 0.61 -6.67
CA SER A 96 18.96 1.13 -7.19
C SER A 96 18.62 2.48 -6.57
N THR A 97 18.32 3.46 -7.41
CA THR A 97 17.98 4.81 -6.94
C THR A 97 16.52 4.92 -6.51
N TRP A 98 16.16 6.00 -5.82
CA TRP A 98 14.77 6.26 -5.46
C TRP A 98 13.89 6.49 -6.71
N GLU A 99 14.47 6.97 -7.82
CA GLU A 99 13.76 7.11 -9.09
C GLU A 99 13.35 5.76 -9.69
N ASP A 100 14.15 4.73 -9.39
CA ASP A 100 14.00 3.38 -9.93
C ASP A 100 12.98 2.54 -9.17
N ILE A 101 13.09 2.52 -7.85
CA ILE A 101 12.28 1.63 -7.01
C ILE A 101 11.27 2.39 -6.13
N GLY A 102 11.45 3.70 -5.96
CA GLY A 102 10.69 4.52 -5.03
C GLY A 102 11.39 4.69 -3.67
N ASP A 103 10.94 5.66 -2.89
CA ASP A 103 11.56 6.03 -1.60
C ASP A 103 11.40 4.92 -0.54
N GLU A 104 10.18 4.37 -0.39
CA GLU A 104 9.88 3.35 0.61
C GLU A 104 10.70 2.05 0.45
N PRO A 105 10.74 1.39 -0.73
CA PRO A 105 11.52 0.16 -0.87
C PRO A 105 13.03 0.41 -0.79
N ARG A 106 13.51 1.60 -1.16
CA ARG A 106 14.91 1.98 -0.93
C ARG A 106 15.22 2.06 0.57
N GLN A 107 14.36 2.70 1.35
CA GLN A 107 14.54 2.80 2.81
C GLN A 107 14.60 1.41 3.46
N ILE A 108 13.67 0.51 3.12
CA ILE A 108 13.66 -0.85 3.65
C ILE A 108 14.94 -1.59 3.25
N LYS A 109 15.36 -1.49 1.98
CA LYS A 109 16.56 -2.15 1.49
C LYS A 109 17.84 -1.66 2.18
N GLN A 110 17.92 -0.38 2.52
CA GLN A 110 19.05 0.17 3.29
C GLN A 110 19.09 -0.33 4.74
N LYS A 111 17.93 -0.63 5.34
CA LYS A 111 17.85 -1.08 6.75
C LYS A 111 18.08 -2.57 6.95
N PHE A 112 17.71 -3.40 5.98
CA PHE A 112 17.73 -4.86 6.09
C PHE A 112 18.70 -5.51 5.10
N HIS A 113 19.90 -4.94 4.97
CA HIS A 113 20.94 -5.42 4.07
C HIS A 113 21.88 -6.45 4.70
#